data_AF-A0A8H9I696-F1
#
_entry.id   AF-A0A8H9I696-F1
#
_cell.length_a   1.000
_cell.length_b   1.000
_cell.length_c   1.000
_cell.angle_alpha   90.00
_cell.angle_beta   90.00
_cell.angle_gamma   90.00
#
_symmetry.space_group_name_H-M   'P 1'
#
loop_
_entity.id
_entity.type
_entity.pdbx_description
1 polymer ?
#
loop_
_entity_poly.entity_id
_entity_poly.type
_entity_poly.pdbx_seq_one_letter_code
_entity_poly.pdbx_strand_id
1 'polypeptide(L)'
;MKEELVKRGVTAENIAIVPNGVTKLPEIKPANPALKKRLGIEEGDKVVGYIGSFNEYEGIDELVVSCKQLHEKGFRIKLLLVGDDQAITNVVTNAQVLSLEPWLIQVGRISHELIQEYYSLVDLVVMPRKNLPVCRIVQPTKFIEASSCNIPVLVPSYCEEAIDDIAANAVAFKEGDLSVKIAAMLPQLYCGKYNDDKRYAYEFKYKIKPMLNSFGCSSVESKNKPSDIEIAFDMLTNNKGSQLLLEEEKWLRELSCVELKNGNITNSLALAKFAFLQGSCRFSFKFYVKALFAAQKYDRVVDLCDGHEKLGNEVELIRKKSASYLEVYKEYYETCESVVKNESIKSTKSVYFLHSSLPYFSGGYATRAHGLASALVNRGLDVKPYTRPNFPYDVKKDIKEESISVDVDGLVYTKTACKSARLKDEASYMLDCIDVFEKVIEQEQPGYIHGRSTYQIALPALIAAKKNNLPFVYEVSGLWEIVHESRETAPQRKYETEKIRHLETMTAIKADIVFTLTGAMKNELISRGVNENKIHILPNCTNPEKFVPCGKSPTLLKELDITPDIPVIGYIGSFQDYEGLDDLIDACELIHKKQPNIDFRLLLVGDGPYFNQIPESVRPAPGSTSNPLTCMAI
;
A
#
# COMPACT_ATOMS: atom_id res chain seq x y z
N MET A 1 -29.73 -22.78 -2.86
CA MET A 1 -30.44 -23.44 -3.99
C MET A 1 -30.39 -24.97 -3.91
N LYS A 2 -29.21 -25.62 -3.80
CA LYS A 2 -29.12 -27.09 -3.65
C LYS A 2 -29.97 -27.64 -2.50
N GLU A 3 -29.85 -27.08 -1.31
CA GLU A 3 -30.67 -27.47 -0.15
C GLU A 3 -32.17 -27.35 -0.40
N GLU A 4 -32.60 -26.29 -1.10
CA GLU A 4 -34.01 -26.06 -1.44
C GLU A 4 -34.52 -27.12 -2.43
N LEU A 5 -33.69 -27.56 -3.38
CA LEU A 5 -34.02 -28.65 -4.30
C LEU A 5 -34.09 -30.00 -3.58
N VAL A 6 -33.18 -30.24 -2.62
CA VAL A 6 -33.22 -31.44 -1.76
C VAL A 6 -34.50 -31.48 -0.93
N LYS A 7 -34.90 -30.36 -0.32
CA LYS A 7 -36.17 -30.24 0.40
C LYS A 7 -37.39 -30.54 -0.47
N ARG A 8 -37.29 -30.31 -1.78
CA ARG A 8 -38.35 -30.59 -2.78
C ARG A 8 -38.27 -32.00 -3.37
N GLY A 9 -37.41 -32.87 -2.84
CA GLY A 9 -37.33 -34.28 -3.22
C GLY A 9 -36.31 -34.61 -4.32
N VAL A 10 -35.44 -33.67 -4.71
CA VAL A 10 -34.33 -33.97 -5.62
C VAL A 10 -33.18 -34.60 -4.84
N THR A 11 -32.72 -35.78 -5.27
CA THR A 11 -31.60 -36.49 -4.66
C THR A 11 -30.33 -35.62 -4.72
N ALA A 12 -29.59 -35.50 -3.63
CA ALA A 12 -28.48 -34.54 -3.51
C ALA A 12 -27.34 -34.82 -4.52
N GLU A 13 -27.16 -36.09 -4.88
CA GLU A 13 -26.21 -36.61 -5.86
C GLU A 13 -26.57 -36.20 -7.29
N ASN A 14 -27.85 -35.90 -7.56
CA ASN A 14 -28.34 -35.44 -8.85
C ASN A 14 -28.26 -33.91 -9.01
N ILE A 15 -27.67 -33.19 -8.04
CA ILE A 15 -27.60 -31.73 -8.05
C ILE A 15 -26.14 -31.27 -8.17
N ALA A 16 -25.80 -30.75 -9.35
CA ALA A 16 -24.57 -30.01 -9.59
C ALA A 16 -24.81 -28.49 -9.48
N ILE A 17 -23.91 -27.78 -8.82
CA ILE A 17 -23.94 -26.31 -8.75
C ILE A 17 -23.10 -25.78 -9.91
N VAL A 18 -23.73 -24.98 -10.78
CA VAL A 18 -23.05 -24.28 -11.89
C VAL A 18 -22.99 -22.79 -11.56
N PRO A 19 -21.82 -22.26 -11.21
CA PRO A 19 -21.69 -20.85 -10.87
C PRO A 19 -21.67 -19.98 -12.13
N ASN A 20 -22.13 -18.74 -12.00
CA ASN A 20 -21.95 -17.74 -13.05
C ASN A 20 -20.46 -17.40 -13.23
N GLY A 21 -20.08 -16.92 -14.40
CA GLY A 21 -18.69 -16.56 -14.73
C GLY A 21 -18.58 -15.66 -15.95
N VAL A 22 -17.37 -15.18 -16.24
CA VAL A 22 -17.04 -14.39 -17.42
C VAL A 22 -16.21 -15.20 -18.41
N THR A 23 -16.44 -15.01 -19.71
CA THR A 23 -15.74 -15.75 -20.77
C THR A 23 -14.28 -15.32 -20.89
N LYS A 24 -14.01 -14.03 -20.69
CA LYS A 24 -12.69 -13.41 -20.67
C LYS A 24 -12.74 -12.22 -19.72
N LEU A 25 -11.65 -11.98 -19.00
CA LEU A 25 -11.52 -10.79 -18.17
C LEU A 25 -11.52 -9.52 -19.02
N PRO A 26 -12.30 -8.48 -18.64
CA PRO A 26 -12.28 -7.20 -19.33
C PRO A 26 -10.92 -6.52 -19.14
N GLU A 27 -10.49 -5.77 -20.16
CA GLU A 27 -9.35 -4.87 -20.05
C GLU A 27 -9.66 -3.71 -19.11
N ILE A 28 -8.83 -3.45 -18.11
CA ILE A 28 -9.03 -2.30 -17.23
C ILE A 28 -8.63 -1.05 -18.00
N LYS A 29 -9.62 -0.23 -18.36
CA LYS A 29 -9.41 1.02 -19.08
C LYS A 29 -9.57 2.21 -18.13
N PRO A 30 -8.80 3.30 -18.32
CA PRO A 30 -9.05 4.54 -17.61
C PRO A 30 -10.44 5.06 -17.95
N ALA A 31 -11.03 5.80 -17.01
CA ALA A 31 -12.33 6.43 -17.20
C ALA A 31 -12.32 7.37 -18.40
N ASN A 32 -13.30 7.23 -19.29
CA ASN A 32 -13.47 8.09 -20.46
C ASN A 32 -13.67 9.57 -20.00
N PRO A 33 -12.74 10.49 -20.30
CA PRO A 33 -12.83 11.87 -19.83
C PRO A 33 -14.07 12.61 -20.34
N ALA A 34 -14.50 12.33 -21.57
CA ALA A 34 -15.70 12.93 -22.15
C ALA A 34 -16.96 12.44 -21.42
N LEU A 35 -16.99 11.15 -21.04
CA LEU A 35 -18.08 10.57 -20.28
C LEU A 35 -18.14 11.13 -18.85
N LYS A 36 -16.99 11.23 -18.16
CA LYS A 36 -16.90 11.89 -16.83
C LYS A 36 -17.48 13.30 -16.87
N LYS A 37 -17.03 14.11 -17.86
CA LYS A 37 -17.51 15.48 -18.05
C LYS A 37 -19.02 15.54 -18.32
N ARG A 38 -19.54 14.65 -19.17
CA ARG A 38 -20.97 14.58 -19.51
C ARG A 38 -21.84 14.26 -18.28
N LEU A 39 -21.33 13.43 -17.38
CA LEU A 39 -22.06 13.01 -16.17
C LEU A 39 -21.81 13.93 -14.96
N GLY A 40 -21.04 15.01 -15.11
CA GLY A 40 -20.73 15.93 -14.01
C GLY A 40 -19.89 15.29 -12.89
N ILE A 41 -19.06 14.30 -13.25
CA ILE A 41 -18.12 13.65 -12.34
C ILE A 41 -16.79 14.40 -12.42
N GLU A 42 -16.37 14.96 -11.29
CA GLU A 42 -15.17 15.77 -11.17
C GLU A 42 -14.02 15.00 -10.48
N GLU A 43 -12.82 15.55 -10.59
CA GLU A 43 -11.63 14.97 -9.94
C GLU A 43 -11.79 14.99 -8.41
N GLY A 44 -11.72 13.81 -7.78
CA GLY A 44 -11.90 13.61 -6.35
C GLY A 44 -13.31 13.20 -5.91
N ASP A 45 -14.29 13.17 -6.82
CA ASP A 45 -15.58 12.52 -6.54
C ASP A 45 -15.40 11.01 -6.35
N LYS A 46 -16.12 10.45 -5.39
CA LYS A 46 -16.23 9.00 -5.19
C LYS A 46 -17.53 8.48 -5.81
N VAL A 47 -17.41 7.66 -6.84
CA VAL A 47 -18.54 7.15 -7.61
C VAL A 47 -19.00 5.81 -7.05
N VAL A 48 -20.14 5.83 -6.37
CA VAL A 48 -20.87 4.64 -5.93
C VAL A 48 -21.81 4.22 -7.06
N GLY A 49 -21.65 3.00 -7.57
CA GLY A 49 -22.35 2.52 -8.76
C GLY A 49 -23.36 1.42 -8.50
N TYR A 50 -24.47 1.47 -9.23
CA TYR A 50 -25.37 0.34 -9.45
C TYR A 50 -25.63 0.23 -10.96
N ILE A 51 -25.31 -0.92 -11.54
CA ILE A 51 -25.55 -1.23 -12.96
C ILE A 51 -26.44 -2.47 -13.04
N GLY A 52 -27.69 -2.32 -13.49
CA GLY A 52 -28.65 -3.43 -13.58
C GLY A 52 -30.12 -2.99 -13.55
N SER A 53 -31.03 -3.95 -13.45
CA SER A 53 -32.48 -3.70 -13.38
C SER A 53 -32.92 -3.04 -12.08
N PHE A 54 -33.89 -2.11 -12.12
CA PHE A 54 -34.37 -1.37 -10.95
C PHE A 54 -35.59 -2.02 -10.27
N ASN A 55 -35.57 -3.34 -10.13
CA ASN A 55 -36.65 -4.05 -9.45
C ASN A 55 -36.70 -3.70 -7.96
N GLU A 56 -37.89 -3.68 -7.36
CA GLU A 56 -38.09 -3.27 -5.96
C GLU A 56 -37.25 -4.08 -4.96
N TYR A 57 -37.04 -5.38 -5.24
CA TYR A 57 -36.25 -6.26 -4.39
C TYR A 57 -34.73 -6.01 -4.47
N GLU A 58 -34.28 -5.18 -5.40
CA GLU A 58 -32.86 -4.86 -5.57
C GLU A 58 -32.32 -3.87 -4.55
N GLY A 59 -33.20 -3.23 -3.76
CA GLY A 59 -32.81 -2.39 -2.62
C GLY A 59 -32.24 -1.01 -2.99
N ILE A 60 -32.47 -0.56 -4.23
CA ILE A 60 -31.94 0.72 -4.74
C ILE A 60 -32.43 1.89 -3.89
N ASP A 61 -33.60 1.73 -3.27
CA ASP A 61 -34.15 2.63 -2.28
C ASP A 61 -33.22 2.92 -1.11
N GLU A 62 -32.77 1.85 -0.45
CA GLU A 62 -31.84 1.94 0.67
C GLU A 62 -30.51 2.56 0.22
N LEU A 63 -30.04 2.26 -1.00
CA LEU A 63 -28.83 2.84 -1.56
C LEU A 63 -28.94 4.34 -1.80
N VAL A 64 -30.05 4.81 -2.37
CA VAL A 64 -30.29 6.25 -2.59
C VAL A 64 -30.37 6.98 -1.26
N VAL A 65 -31.11 6.45 -0.29
CA VAL A 65 -31.20 7.03 1.07
C VAL A 65 -29.82 7.07 1.74
N SER A 66 -29.06 5.98 1.64
CA SER A 66 -27.72 5.90 2.22
C SER A 66 -26.75 6.90 1.58
N CYS A 67 -26.74 7.00 0.26
CA CYS A 67 -25.87 7.95 -0.45
C CYS A 67 -26.28 9.40 -0.16
N LYS A 68 -27.59 9.68 -0.05
CA LYS A 68 -28.09 11.00 0.36
C LYS A 68 -27.59 11.39 1.74
N GLN A 69 -27.70 10.49 2.72
CA GLN A 69 -27.20 10.75 4.08
C GLN A 69 -25.70 11.05 4.11
N LEU A 70 -24.92 10.36 3.27
CA LEU A 70 -23.49 10.61 3.16
C LEU A 70 -23.19 11.96 2.50
N HIS A 71 -23.91 12.28 1.42
CA HIS A 71 -23.81 13.58 0.78
C HIS A 71 -24.14 14.73 1.75
N GLU A 72 -25.23 14.62 2.51
CA GLU A 72 -25.64 15.59 3.53
C GLU A 72 -24.63 15.72 4.69
N LYS A 73 -23.85 14.65 4.97
CA LYS A 73 -22.72 14.66 5.91
C LYS A 73 -21.43 15.25 5.32
N GLY A 74 -21.46 15.73 4.07
CA GLY A 74 -20.33 16.38 3.41
C GLY A 74 -19.38 15.44 2.68
N PHE A 75 -19.72 14.16 2.52
CA PHE A 75 -18.91 13.26 1.69
C PHE A 75 -19.02 13.66 0.22
N ARG A 76 -17.89 13.65 -0.49
CA ARG A 76 -17.82 13.94 -1.92
C ARG A 76 -18.16 12.69 -2.75
N ILE A 77 -19.43 12.32 -2.72
CA ILE A 77 -19.98 11.11 -3.34
C ILE A 77 -20.88 11.45 -4.53
N LYS A 78 -20.78 10.64 -5.59
CA LYS A 78 -21.74 10.57 -6.70
C LYS A 78 -22.37 9.18 -6.73
N LEU A 79 -23.69 9.08 -6.75
CA LEU A 79 -24.41 7.84 -6.97
C LEU A 79 -24.73 7.71 -8.46
N LEU A 80 -24.12 6.74 -9.14
CA LEU A 80 -24.32 6.43 -10.55
C LEU A 80 -25.24 5.22 -10.71
N LEU A 81 -26.43 5.45 -11.27
CA LEU A 81 -27.44 4.45 -11.55
C LEU A 81 -27.60 4.26 -13.06
N VAL A 82 -27.30 3.05 -13.53
CA VAL A 82 -27.37 2.65 -14.95
C VAL A 82 -28.24 1.41 -15.05
N GLY A 83 -29.29 1.43 -15.88
CA GLY A 83 -30.30 0.40 -15.76
C GLY A 83 -31.60 0.77 -16.42
N ASP A 84 -32.68 0.85 -15.66
CA ASP A 84 -34.00 1.15 -16.19
C ASP A 84 -34.30 2.64 -16.29
N ASP A 85 -35.14 3.00 -17.26
CA ASP A 85 -35.64 4.38 -17.44
C ASP A 85 -36.80 4.71 -16.50
N GLN A 86 -37.21 3.74 -15.66
CA GLN A 86 -38.21 4.00 -14.63
C GLN A 86 -37.58 4.93 -13.61
N ALA A 87 -38.21 6.09 -13.43
CA ALA A 87 -37.88 6.95 -12.31
C ALA A 87 -37.98 6.13 -11.02
N ILE A 88 -37.14 6.45 -10.02
CA ILE A 88 -37.14 5.82 -8.70
C ILE A 88 -38.40 6.32 -7.95
N THR A 89 -39.59 6.03 -8.49
CA THR A 89 -40.84 6.74 -8.19
C THR A 89 -41.65 6.14 -7.06
N ASN A 90 -41.26 4.97 -6.54
CA ASN A 90 -42.02 4.32 -5.47
C ASN A 90 -41.37 4.41 -4.09
N VAL A 91 -40.27 5.16 -3.96
CA VAL A 91 -39.39 5.04 -2.79
C VAL A 91 -39.29 6.33 -1.99
N VAL A 92 -39.29 7.48 -2.66
CA VAL A 92 -39.23 8.77 -2.00
C VAL A 92 -40.44 9.54 -2.48
N THR A 93 -41.26 10.02 -1.54
CA THR A 93 -42.47 10.82 -1.76
C THR A 93 -42.25 12.09 -2.59
N ASN A 94 -41.01 12.38 -3.00
CA ASN A 94 -40.57 13.49 -3.87
C ASN A 94 -39.50 13.04 -4.90
N ALA A 95 -39.72 11.95 -5.64
CA ALA A 95 -38.78 11.45 -6.66
C ALA A 95 -38.40 12.48 -7.75
N GLN A 96 -39.32 13.40 -8.10
CA GLN A 96 -39.03 14.48 -9.05
C GLN A 96 -37.99 15.48 -8.51
N VAL A 97 -37.92 15.70 -7.19
CA VAL A 97 -36.94 16.62 -6.57
C VAL A 97 -35.54 15.99 -6.55
N LEU A 98 -35.44 14.68 -6.30
CA LEU A 98 -34.15 13.97 -6.27
C LEU A 98 -33.48 13.87 -7.64
N SER A 99 -34.24 13.88 -8.73
CA SER A 99 -33.69 13.81 -10.09
C SER A 99 -32.91 15.06 -10.53
N LEU A 100 -32.94 16.14 -9.73
CA LEU A 100 -32.24 17.40 -9.99
C LEU A 100 -30.95 17.55 -9.18
N GLU A 101 -30.67 16.62 -8.28
CA GLU A 101 -29.53 16.70 -7.38
C GLU A 101 -28.23 16.32 -8.09
N PRO A 102 -27.19 17.18 -8.09
CA PRO A 102 -25.93 16.91 -8.81
C PRO A 102 -25.17 15.66 -8.35
N TRP A 103 -25.48 15.11 -7.18
CA TRP A 103 -24.87 13.90 -6.63
C TRP A 103 -25.55 12.62 -7.11
N LEU A 104 -26.77 12.67 -7.65
CA LEU A 104 -27.52 11.51 -8.15
C LEU A 104 -27.55 11.50 -9.68
N ILE A 105 -26.81 10.57 -10.28
CA ILE A 105 -26.65 10.44 -11.72
C ILE A 105 -27.48 9.25 -12.21
N GLN A 106 -28.59 9.52 -12.89
CA GLN A 106 -29.42 8.49 -13.52
C GLN A 106 -29.23 8.54 -15.03
N VAL A 107 -28.80 7.41 -15.60
CA VAL A 107 -28.42 7.32 -17.02
C VAL A 107 -29.52 6.67 -17.86
N GLY A 108 -30.34 5.81 -17.25
CA GLY A 108 -31.28 4.96 -17.97
C GLY A 108 -30.61 3.78 -18.65
N ARG A 109 -31.30 3.20 -19.64
CA ARG A 109 -30.82 2.04 -20.41
C ARG A 109 -29.70 2.43 -21.35
N ILE A 110 -28.64 1.62 -21.36
CA ILE A 110 -27.49 1.77 -22.26
C ILE A 110 -27.29 0.52 -23.10
N SER A 111 -26.58 0.68 -24.23
CA SER A 111 -26.08 -0.48 -24.99
C SER A 111 -25.09 -1.29 -24.15
N HIS A 112 -25.13 -2.62 -24.29
CA HIS A 112 -24.20 -3.52 -23.62
C HIS A 112 -22.73 -3.21 -23.91
N GLU A 113 -22.43 -2.66 -25.09
CA GLU A 113 -21.07 -2.25 -25.49
C GLU A 113 -20.49 -1.14 -24.60
N LEU A 114 -21.35 -0.33 -23.97
CA LEU A 114 -20.94 0.78 -23.12
C LEU A 114 -20.77 0.39 -21.66
N ILE A 115 -21.23 -0.79 -21.22
CA ILE A 115 -21.23 -1.21 -19.80
C ILE A 115 -19.84 -1.08 -19.17
N GLN A 116 -18.78 -1.49 -19.90
CA GLN A 116 -17.41 -1.39 -19.43
C GLN A 116 -16.94 0.06 -19.24
N GLU A 117 -17.40 0.99 -20.09
CA GLU A 117 -17.10 2.43 -19.92
C GLU A 117 -17.75 2.95 -18.63
N TYR A 118 -18.97 2.52 -18.30
CA TYR A 118 -19.61 2.92 -17.05
C TYR A 118 -18.94 2.31 -15.83
N TYR A 119 -18.59 1.01 -15.85
CA TYR A 119 -17.78 0.42 -14.77
C TYR A 119 -16.43 1.13 -14.60
N SER A 120 -15.83 1.66 -15.67
CA SER A 120 -14.56 2.40 -15.56
C SER A 120 -14.67 3.67 -14.70
N LEU A 121 -15.88 4.23 -14.53
CA LEU A 121 -16.16 5.39 -13.69
C LEU A 121 -16.37 5.05 -12.22
N VAL A 122 -16.73 3.81 -11.90
CA VAL A 122 -17.21 3.41 -10.57
C VAL A 122 -16.04 3.04 -9.66
N ASP A 123 -16.05 3.58 -8.44
CA ASP A 123 -15.10 3.25 -7.38
C ASP A 123 -15.60 2.12 -6.46
N LEU A 124 -16.92 2.04 -6.25
CA LEU A 124 -17.57 1.02 -5.43
C LEU A 124 -18.89 0.58 -6.07
N VAL A 125 -19.08 -0.71 -6.31
CA VAL A 125 -20.40 -1.24 -6.72
C VAL A 125 -21.17 -1.67 -5.48
N VAL A 126 -22.41 -1.22 -5.33
CA VAL A 126 -23.28 -1.61 -4.21
C VAL A 126 -24.46 -2.41 -4.72
N MET A 127 -24.76 -3.52 -4.05
CA MET A 127 -25.84 -4.43 -4.43
C MET A 127 -26.77 -4.64 -3.24
N PRO A 128 -27.60 -3.64 -2.91
CA PRO A 128 -28.27 -3.50 -1.61
C PRO A 128 -29.51 -4.40 -1.44
N ARG A 129 -29.56 -5.55 -2.14
CA ARG A 129 -30.78 -6.36 -2.30
C ARG A 129 -31.51 -6.61 -0.99
N LYS A 130 -32.84 -6.52 -1.00
CA LYS A 130 -33.69 -6.75 0.17
C LYS A 130 -33.61 -8.18 0.67
N ASN A 131 -33.95 -8.39 1.94
CA ASN A 131 -33.84 -9.67 2.63
C ASN A 131 -34.99 -10.65 2.31
N LEU A 132 -35.22 -10.92 1.01
CA LEU A 132 -36.30 -11.77 0.51
C LEU A 132 -35.78 -13.15 0.09
N PRO A 133 -36.63 -14.20 0.09
CA PRO A 133 -36.22 -15.55 -0.34
C PRO A 133 -35.54 -15.59 -1.71
N VAL A 134 -36.06 -14.82 -2.69
CA VAL A 134 -35.45 -14.72 -4.03
C VAL A 134 -34.04 -14.12 -3.99
N CYS A 135 -33.77 -13.19 -3.08
CA CYS A 135 -32.46 -12.55 -2.94
C CYS A 135 -31.44 -13.44 -2.25
N ARG A 136 -31.88 -14.31 -1.33
CA ARG A 136 -31.04 -15.31 -0.66
C ARG A 136 -30.74 -16.51 -1.56
N ILE A 137 -31.67 -16.88 -2.44
CA ILE A 137 -31.57 -18.10 -3.26
C ILE A 137 -30.91 -17.83 -4.62
N VAL A 138 -31.27 -16.73 -5.28
CA VAL A 138 -30.83 -16.42 -6.65
C VAL A 138 -29.69 -15.43 -6.60
N GLN A 139 -28.51 -15.83 -7.07
CA GLN A 139 -27.34 -14.97 -7.11
C GLN A 139 -27.46 -13.92 -8.24
N PRO A 140 -27.17 -12.64 -7.97
CA PRO A 140 -27.14 -11.62 -9.01
C PRO A 140 -25.88 -11.77 -9.87
N THR A 141 -25.94 -11.50 -11.19
CA THR A 141 -24.76 -11.64 -12.08
C THR A 141 -23.81 -10.44 -12.03
N LYS A 142 -24.35 -9.24 -11.77
CA LYS A 142 -23.63 -7.96 -11.78
C LYS A 142 -22.43 -7.86 -10.84
N PHE A 143 -22.37 -8.64 -9.75
CA PHE A 143 -21.16 -8.65 -8.90
C PHE A 143 -19.97 -9.26 -9.63
N ILE A 144 -20.20 -10.25 -10.49
CA ILE A 144 -19.13 -10.93 -11.23
C ILE A 144 -18.53 -9.98 -12.26
N GLU A 145 -19.37 -9.18 -12.92
CA GLU A 145 -18.93 -8.14 -13.84
C GLU A 145 -18.10 -7.07 -13.12
N ALA A 146 -18.60 -6.55 -12.00
CA ALA A 146 -17.89 -5.56 -11.17
C ALA A 146 -16.54 -6.09 -10.66
N SER A 147 -16.53 -7.31 -10.12
CA SER A 147 -15.32 -7.98 -9.65
C SER A 147 -14.34 -8.26 -10.80
N SER A 148 -14.82 -8.61 -11.99
CA SER A 148 -13.97 -8.79 -13.18
C SER A 148 -13.33 -7.48 -13.66
N CYS A 149 -13.98 -6.35 -13.40
CA CYS A 149 -13.45 -5.00 -13.60
C CYS A 149 -12.60 -4.51 -12.42
N ASN A 150 -12.40 -5.36 -11.40
CA ASN A 150 -11.60 -5.10 -10.23
C ASN A 150 -12.12 -3.96 -9.35
N ILE A 151 -13.45 -3.83 -9.30
CA ILE A 151 -14.15 -2.82 -8.52
C ILE A 151 -14.64 -3.51 -7.23
N PRO A 152 -14.34 -2.98 -6.03
CA PRO A 152 -14.89 -3.48 -4.78
C PRO A 152 -16.43 -3.56 -4.84
N VAL A 153 -16.98 -4.62 -4.26
CA VAL A 153 -18.44 -4.85 -4.27
C VAL A 153 -18.98 -4.93 -2.84
N LEU A 154 -20.02 -4.16 -2.54
CA LEU A 154 -20.71 -4.19 -1.26
C LEU A 154 -22.04 -4.93 -1.38
N VAL A 155 -22.22 -5.97 -0.56
CA VAL A 155 -23.35 -6.91 -0.62
C VAL A 155 -23.94 -7.20 0.76
N PRO A 156 -25.24 -7.51 0.90
CA PRO A 156 -25.81 -7.90 2.19
C PRO A 156 -25.16 -9.18 2.74
N SER A 157 -25.03 -9.30 4.06
CA SER A 157 -24.37 -10.44 4.71
C SER A 157 -25.02 -11.79 4.41
N TYR A 158 -26.33 -11.83 4.18
CA TYR A 158 -27.04 -13.04 3.75
C TYR A 158 -26.80 -13.41 2.27
N CYS A 159 -25.98 -12.64 1.56
CA CYS A 159 -25.42 -12.99 0.25
C CYS A 159 -23.92 -13.37 0.33
N GLU A 160 -23.27 -13.26 1.48
CA GLU A 160 -21.80 -13.40 1.64
C GLU A 160 -21.30 -14.80 1.27
N GLU A 161 -22.00 -15.84 1.72
CA GLU A 161 -21.65 -17.25 1.47
C GLU A 161 -21.72 -17.64 -0.02
N ALA A 162 -22.50 -16.89 -0.80
CA ALA A 162 -22.63 -17.05 -2.25
C ALA A 162 -21.50 -16.36 -3.05
N ILE A 163 -20.81 -15.41 -2.42
CA ILE A 163 -19.90 -14.45 -3.07
C ILE A 163 -18.44 -14.76 -2.71
N ASP A 164 -18.21 -15.35 -1.53
CA ASP A 164 -16.89 -15.73 -1.03
C ASP A 164 -16.12 -16.74 -1.90
N ASP A 165 -16.81 -17.58 -2.69
CA ASP A 165 -16.13 -18.50 -3.61
C ASP A 165 -15.83 -17.90 -4.98
N ILE A 166 -16.32 -16.72 -5.31
CA ILE A 166 -16.33 -16.20 -6.69
C ILE A 166 -15.62 -14.84 -6.79
N ALA A 167 -15.64 -14.03 -5.73
CA ALA A 167 -15.16 -12.65 -5.75
C ALA A 167 -14.42 -12.27 -4.45
N ALA A 168 -13.09 -12.33 -4.46
CA ALA A 168 -12.23 -12.00 -3.32
C ALA A 168 -12.29 -10.52 -2.86
N ASN A 169 -12.93 -9.65 -3.66
CA ASN A 169 -13.04 -8.21 -3.45
C ASN A 169 -14.44 -7.75 -2.98
N ALA A 170 -15.33 -8.68 -2.62
CA ALA A 170 -16.62 -8.35 -2.04
C ALA A 170 -16.55 -8.16 -0.51
N VAL A 171 -17.36 -7.23 0.00
CA VAL A 171 -17.51 -6.92 1.42
C VAL A 171 -18.97 -7.03 1.81
N ALA A 172 -19.25 -7.66 2.94
CA ALA A 172 -20.60 -7.81 3.46
C ALA A 172 -21.01 -6.61 4.34
N PHE A 173 -22.31 -6.27 4.34
CA PHE A 173 -22.92 -5.36 5.30
C PHE A 173 -24.20 -5.98 5.91
N LYS A 174 -24.53 -5.60 7.15
CA LYS A 174 -25.79 -5.99 7.79
C LYS A 174 -26.90 -5.04 7.37
N GLU A 175 -28.13 -5.54 7.36
CA GLU A 175 -29.33 -4.73 7.07
C GLU A 175 -29.38 -3.49 7.98
N GLY A 176 -29.56 -2.30 7.39
CA GLY A 176 -29.53 -1.02 8.10
C GLY A 176 -28.16 -0.35 8.24
N ASP A 177 -27.05 -1.06 7.99
CA ASP A 177 -25.69 -0.53 8.13
C ASP A 177 -25.12 0.02 6.81
N LEU A 178 -25.92 0.10 5.74
CA LEU A 178 -25.40 0.37 4.40
C LEU A 178 -24.63 1.69 4.31
N SER A 179 -25.19 2.79 4.82
CA SER A 179 -24.53 4.10 4.80
C SER A 179 -23.24 4.11 5.61
N VAL A 180 -23.23 3.46 6.77
CA VAL A 180 -22.04 3.32 7.63
C VAL A 180 -20.95 2.53 6.92
N LYS A 181 -21.30 1.42 6.27
CA LYS A 181 -20.32 0.58 5.59
C LYS A 181 -19.77 1.24 4.32
N ILE A 182 -20.60 1.96 3.56
CA ILE A 182 -20.11 2.80 2.45
C ILE A 182 -19.13 3.84 3.00
N ALA A 183 -19.48 4.57 4.06
CA ALA A 183 -18.60 5.58 4.66
C ALA A 183 -17.24 5.01 5.11
N ALA A 184 -17.24 3.81 5.71
CA ALA A 184 -16.01 3.13 6.12
C ALA A 184 -15.14 2.67 4.95
N MET A 185 -15.77 2.33 3.81
CA MET A 185 -15.07 1.86 2.61
C MET A 185 -14.56 3.01 1.74
N LEU A 186 -15.28 4.12 1.61
CA LEU A 186 -14.93 5.28 0.78
C LEU A 186 -13.45 5.71 0.90
N PRO A 187 -12.92 5.85 2.12
CA PRO A 187 -11.50 5.87 2.44
C PRO A 187 -10.61 4.95 1.59
N GLN A 188 -10.84 3.66 1.73
CA GLN A 188 -10.03 2.57 1.21
C GLN A 188 -10.15 2.40 -0.31
N LEU A 189 -11.05 3.14 -0.98
CA LEU A 189 -11.16 3.11 -2.45
C LEU A 189 -10.01 3.89 -3.12
N TYR A 190 -9.28 4.74 -2.38
CA TYR A 190 -8.08 5.42 -2.90
C TYR A 190 -6.86 4.50 -3.08
N CYS A 191 -6.91 3.25 -2.58
CA CYS A 191 -5.83 2.26 -2.70
C CYS A 191 -5.60 1.73 -4.13
N GLY A 192 -6.30 2.28 -5.14
CA GLY A 192 -6.32 1.80 -6.50
C GLY A 192 -7.34 0.69 -6.70
N LYS A 193 -7.96 0.66 -7.88
CA LYS A 193 -8.49 -0.59 -8.46
C LYS A 193 -7.33 -1.58 -8.37
N TYR A 194 -7.42 -2.62 -7.52
CA TYR A 194 -6.28 -3.48 -7.14
C TYR A 194 -5.29 -3.66 -8.30
N ASN A 195 -4.13 -3.00 -8.28
CA ASN A 195 -3.14 -3.11 -9.37
C ASN A 195 -2.45 -4.48 -9.40
N ASP A 196 -3.02 -5.51 -8.74
CA ASP A 196 -2.65 -6.89 -8.94
C ASP A 196 -2.91 -7.25 -10.40
N ASP A 197 -1.83 -7.30 -11.18
CA ASP A 197 -1.76 -7.89 -12.53
C ASP A 197 -2.24 -9.35 -12.59
N LYS A 198 -2.60 -9.92 -11.44
CA LYS A 198 -3.28 -11.22 -11.32
C LYS A 198 -4.77 -11.02 -11.12
N ARG A 199 -5.41 -10.52 -12.17
CA ARG A 199 -6.85 -10.71 -12.36
C ARG A 199 -7.12 -12.23 -12.34
N TYR A 200 -7.94 -12.68 -11.41
CA TYR A 200 -8.44 -14.06 -11.44
C TYR A 200 -9.35 -14.19 -12.63
N ALA A 201 -8.83 -14.78 -13.71
CA ALA A 201 -9.70 -15.58 -14.53
C ALA A 201 -10.18 -16.67 -13.59
N TYR A 202 -11.36 -16.48 -13.00
CA TYR A 202 -12.12 -17.61 -12.52
C TYR A 202 -12.38 -18.44 -13.78
N GLU A 203 -11.48 -19.37 -14.05
CA GLU A 203 -11.40 -20.04 -15.33
C GLU A 203 -12.74 -20.74 -15.53
N PHE A 204 -13.49 -20.23 -16.51
CA PHE A 204 -14.65 -20.86 -17.14
C PHE A 204 -14.39 -22.38 -17.36
N LYS A 205 -13.12 -22.75 -17.57
CA LYS A 205 -12.58 -24.12 -17.67
C LYS A 205 -12.80 -25.02 -16.45
N TYR A 206 -12.66 -24.54 -15.21
CA TYR A 206 -12.79 -25.39 -14.01
C TYR A 206 -14.26 -25.59 -13.60
N LYS A 207 -15.13 -24.60 -13.82
CA LYS A 207 -16.54 -24.64 -13.37
C LYS A 207 -17.52 -25.27 -14.36
N ILE A 208 -17.17 -25.41 -15.65
CA ILE A 208 -17.94 -26.23 -16.60
C ILE A 208 -17.50 -27.69 -16.55
N LYS A 209 -16.33 -28.01 -15.96
CA LYS A 209 -15.83 -29.38 -15.85
C LYS A 209 -16.82 -30.34 -15.15
N PRO A 210 -17.49 -29.97 -14.03
CA PRO A 210 -18.56 -30.79 -13.46
C PRO A 210 -19.75 -30.98 -14.41
N MET A 211 -20.08 -29.95 -15.19
CA MET A 211 -21.15 -30.00 -16.20
C MET A 211 -20.77 -30.93 -17.37
N LEU A 212 -19.56 -30.82 -17.92
CA LEU A 212 -19.04 -31.72 -18.97
C LEU A 212 -18.96 -33.17 -18.48
N ASN A 213 -18.53 -33.38 -17.24
CA ASN A 213 -18.50 -34.69 -16.60
C ASN A 213 -19.92 -35.26 -16.43
N SER A 214 -20.91 -34.42 -16.08
CA SER A 214 -22.32 -34.84 -15.97
C SER A 214 -22.98 -35.19 -17.32
N PHE A 215 -22.42 -34.70 -18.43
CA PHE A 215 -22.85 -35.06 -19.80
C PHE A 215 -22.03 -36.21 -20.42
N GLY A 216 -21.13 -36.85 -19.67
CA GLY A 216 -20.26 -37.91 -20.19
C GLY A 216 -19.22 -37.42 -21.23
N CYS A 217 -19.01 -36.10 -21.35
CA CYS A 217 -18.01 -35.51 -22.24
C CYS A 217 -16.63 -35.56 -21.57
N SER A 218 -15.93 -36.68 -21.73
CA SER A 218 -14.58 -36.92 -21.18
C SER A 218 -13.44 -36.34 -22.03
N SER A 219 -13.71 -35.63 -23.12
CA SER A 219 -12.70 -35.36 -24.18
C SER A 219 -12.20 -33.91 -24.30
N VAL A 220 -12.15 -33.15 -23.19
CA VAL A 220 -11.35 -31.90 -23.16
C VAL A 220 -10.14 -32.10 -22.26
N GLU A 221 -9.16 -32.84 -22.76
CA GLU A 221 -7.83 -32.90 -22.14
C GLU A 221 -7.13 -31.54 -22.31
N SER A 222 -7.05 -30.75 -21.24
CA SER A 222 -6.03 -29.72 -21.14
C SER A 222 -4.67 -30.40 -20.95
N LYS A 223 -3.80 -30.31 -21.97
CA LYS A 223 -2.47 -30.94 -22.02
C LYS A 223 -1.43 -30.51 -20.96
N ASN A 224 -1.82 -29.82 -19.89
CA ASN A 224 -0.91 -29.43 -18.82
C ASN A 224 -1.33 -30.11 -17.51
N LYS A 225 -0.38 -30.74 -16.82
CA LYS A 225 -0.56 -31.12 -15.42
C LYS A 225 -0.92 -29.85 -14.63
N PRO A 226 -1.97 -29.85 -13.81
CA PRO A 226 -2.35 -28.66 -13.06
C PRO A 226 -1.20 -28.19 -12.17
N SER A 227 -1.00 -26.87 -12.08
CA SER A 227 -0.07 -26.31 -11.10
C SER A 227 -0.58 -26.57 -9.66
N ASP A 228 0.31 -26.58 -8.67
CA ASP A 228 -0.08 -26.79 -7.26
C ASP A 228 -1.18 -25.80 -6.79
N ILE A 229 -1.20 -24.59 -7.37
CA ILE A 229 -2.22 -23.56 -7.14
C ILE A 229 -3.59 -23.97 -7.71
N GLU A 230 -3.62 -24.52 -8.91
CA GLU A 230 -4.86 -25.00 -9.53
C GLU A 230 -5.45 -26.17 -8.76
N ILE A 231 -4.60 -27.08 -8.25
CA ILE A 231 -5.04 -28.19 -7.38
C ILE A 231 -5.65 -27.62 -6.10
N ALA A 232 -4.99 -26.64 -5.48
CA ALA A 232 -5.49 -26.01 -4.26
C ALA A 232 -6.84 -25.30 -4.47
N PHE A 233 -7.00 -24.57 -5.58
CA PHE A 233 -8.27 -23.93 -5.93
C PHE A 233 -9.38 -24.93 -6.27
N ASP A 234 -9.05 -26.05 -6.93
CA ASP A 234 -10.01 -27.12 -7.17
C ASP A 234 -10.50 -27.73 -5.84
N MET A 235 -9.59 -27.99 -4.89
CA MET A 235 -9.94 -28.43 -3.53
C MET A 235 -10.83 -27.42 -2.79
N LEU A 236 -10.50 -26.14 -2.87
CA LEU A 236 -11.28 -25.01 -2.35
C LEU A 236 -12.75 -25.06 -2.81
N THR A 237 -12.96 -25.32 -4.11
CA THR A 237 -14.29 -25.31 -4.72
C THR A 237 -15.06 -26.62 -4.52
N ASN A 238 -14.37 -27.76 -4.46
CA ASN A 238 -14.99 -29.08 -4.43
C ASN A 238 -15.20 -29.64 -3.02
N ASN A 239 -14.50 -29.13 -2.00
CA ASN A 239 -14.47 -29.70 -0.64
C ASN A 239 -15.18 -28.83 0.41
N LYS A 240 -16.33 -28.24 0.05
CA LYS A 240 -17.17 -27.50 1.00
C LYS A 240 -17.83 -28.45 2.00
N GLY A 241 -17.22 -28.64 3.17
CA GLY A 241 -17.84 -29.33 4.31
C GLY A 241 -17.09 -30.55 4.84
N SER A 242 -15.88 -30.84 4.36
CA SER A 242 -15.00 -31.85 4.93
C SER A 242 -13.82 -31.19 5.65
N GLN A 243 -13.53 -31.68 6.86
CA GLN A 243 -12.42 -31.19 7.66
C GLN A 243 -11.09 -31.57 6.97
N LEU A 244 -10.18 -30.60 6.82
CA LEU A 244 -8.88 -30.85 6.18
C LEU A 244 -8.03 -31.82 7.00
N LEU A 245 -7.29 -32.69 6.32
CA LEU A 245 -6.18 -33.42 6.93
C LEU A 245 -5.05 -32.44 7.27
N LEU A 246 -4.27 -32.77 8.31
CA LEU A 246 -3.18 -31.90 8.78
C LEU A 246 -2.15 -31.57 7.68
N GLU A 247 -1.85 -32.53 6.80
CA GLU A 247 -0.90 -32.32 5.70
C GLU A 247 -1.48 -31.42 4.60
N GLU A 248 -2.79 -31.46 4.35
CA GLU A 248 -3.46 -30.56 3.40
C GLU A 248 -3.48 -29.13 3.92
N GLU A 249 -3.77 -28.95 5.22
CA GLU A 249 -3.69 -27.65 5.89
C GLU A 249 -2.25 -27.08 5.81
N LYS A 250 -1.25 -27.92 6.05
CA LYS A 250 0.17 -27.55 5.98
C LYS A 250 0.59 -27.13 4.56
N TRP A 251 0.16 -27.88 3.55
CA TRP A 251 0.45 -27.59 2.15
C TRP A 251 -0.21 -26.29 1.68
N LEU A 252 -1.50 -26.08 1.95
CA LEU A 252 -2.23 -24.85 1.61
C LEU A 252 -1.58 -23.61 2.25
N ARG A 253 -1.08 -23.76 3.48
CA ARG A 253 -0.33 -22.72 4.18
C ARG A 253 0.99 -22.39 3.47
N GLU A 254 1.76 -23.41 3.10
CA GLU A 254 3.03 -23.22 2.39
C GLU A 254 2.80 -22.51 1.05
N LEU A 255 1.76 -22.93 0.33
CA LEU A 255 1.35 -22.33 -0.93
C LEU A 255 0.88 -20.88 -0.75
N SER A 256 0.05 -20.59 0.25
CA SER A 256 -0.35 -19.23 0.60
C SER A 256 0.86 -18.34 0.90
N CYS A 257 1.87 -18.87 1.60
CA CYS A 257 3.10 -18.14 1.90
C CYS A 257 3.93 -17.87 0.63
N VAL A 258 4.02 -18.83 -0.29
CA VAL A 258 4.69 -18.66 -1.59
C VAL A 258 3.99 -17.57 -2.39
N GLU A 259 2.66 -17.61 -2.45
CA GLU A 259 1.86 -16.61 -3.16
C GLU A 259 2.03 -15.21 -2.57
N LEU A 260 2.05 -15.12 -1.25
CA LEU A 260 2.30 -13.86 -0.55
C LEU A 260 3.70 -13.30 -0.84
N LYS A 261 4.72 -14.17 -0.87
CA LYS A 261 6.10 -13.79 -1.22
C LYS A 261 6.20 -13.31 -2.67
N ASN A 262 5.44 -13.93 -3.57
CA ASN A 262 5.38 -13.57 -4.98
C ASN A 262 4.61 -12.27 -5.25
N GLY A 263 3.92 -11.71 -4.25
CA GLY A 263 3.09 -10.51 -4.36
C GLY A 263 1.64 -10.81 -4.75
N ASN A 264 1.24 -12.08 -4.78
CA ASN A 264 -0.10 -12.51 -5.20
C ASN A 264 -1.02 -12.50 -3.98
N ILE A 265 -1.31 -11.30 -3.46
CA ILE A 265 -2.00 -11.11 -2.18
C ILE A 265 -3.36 -11.78 -2.19
N THR A 266 -4.10 -11.66 -3.29
CA THR A 266 -5.42 -12.27 -3.45
C THR A 266 -5.37 -13.81 -3.39
N ASN A 267 -4.33 -14.44 -3.98
CA ASN A 267 -4.12 -15.90 -3.94
C ASN A 267 -3.87 -16.36 -2.52
N SER A 268 -2.93 -15.67 -1.87
CA SER A 268 -2.58 -15.93 -0.48
C SER A 268 -3.81 -15.84 0.43
N LEU A 269 -4.64 -14.81 0.23
CA LEU A 269 -5.85 -14.58 1.01
C LEU A 269 -6.88 -15.69 0.80
N ALA A 270 -7.14 -16.11 -0.43
CA ALA A 270 -8.10 -17.18 -0.73
C ALA A 270 -7.65 -18.52 -0.12
N LEU A 271 -6.38 -18.88 -0.31
CA LEU A 271 -5.78 -20.11 0.25
C LEU A 271 -5.81 -20.10 1.78
N ALA A 272 -5.42 -18.99 2.41
CA ALA A 272 -5.39 -18.87 3.86
C ALA A 272 -6.79 -18.88 4.47
N LYS A 273 -7.77 -18.24 3.81
CA LYS A 273 -9.18 -18.24 4.24
C LYS A 273 -9.74 -19.65 4.25
N PHE A 274 -9.49 -20.45 3.23
CA PHE A 274 -10.01 -21.81 3.17
C PHE A 274 -9.35 -22.76 4.15
N ALA A 275 -8.03 -22.69 4.27
CA ALA A 275 -7.32 -23.40 5.33
C ALA A 275 -7.85 -23.02 6.73
N PHE A 276 -8.27 -21.76 6.91
CA PHE A 276 -8.89 -21.31 8.15
C PHE A 276 -10.32 -21.85 8.35
N LEU A 277 -11.16 -21.82 7.32
CA LEU A 277 -12.56 -22.27 7.40
C LEU A 277 -12.72 -23.78 7.54
N GLN A 278 -11.82 -24.58 6.95
CA GLN A 278 -11.88 -26.05 6.98
C GLN A 278 -10.87 -26.69 7.96
N GLY A 279 -9.97 -25.88 8.51
CA GLY A 279 -8.93 -26.33 9.45
C GLY A 279 -9.42 -26.33 10.90
N SER A 280 -8.70 -27.07 11.75
CA SER A 280 -9.12 -27.32 13.14
C SER A 280 -8.44 -26.41 14.17
N CYS A 281 -7.57 -25.48 13.75
CA CYS A 281 -6.47 -25.08 14.62
C CYS A 281 -6.12 -23.58 14.66
N ARG A 282 -5.36 -23.24 15.71
CA ARG A 282 -4.73 -21.94 15.97
C ARG A 282 -3.69 -21.52 14.91
N PHE A 283 -3.17 -22.45 14.11
CA PHE A 283 -2.15 -22.16 13.10
C PHE A 283 -2.75 -21.47 11.88
N SER A 284 -3.81 -22.02 11.26
CA SER A 284 -4.49 -21.40 10.10
C SER A 284 -4.97 -19.96 10.39
N PHE A 285 -5.41 -19.68 11.62
CA PHE A 285 -5.75 -18.33 12.08
C PHE A 285 -4.61 -17.32 11.84
N LYS A 286 -3.37 -17.62 12.26
CA LYS A 286 -2.25 -16.68 12.13
C LYS A 286 -1.91 -16.39 10.67
N PHE A 287 -2.05 -17.38 9.79
CA PHE A 287 -1.78 -17.21 8.37
C PHE A 287 -2.88 -16.40 7.69
N TYR A 288 -4.14 -16.63 8.06
CA TYR A 288 -5.23 -15.82 7.55
C TYR A 288 -5.13 -14.36 8.00
N VAL A 289 -4.81 -14.12 9.28
CA VAL A 289 -4.46 -12.78 9.79
C VAL A 289 -3.33 -12.16 8.97
N LYS A 290 -2.24 -12.90 8.72
CA LYS A 290 -1.11 -12.39 7.92
C LYS A 290 -1.54 -11.99 6.51
N ALA A 291 -2.34 -12.80 5.84
CA ALA A 291 -2.85 -12.49 4.50
C ALA A 291 -3.82 -11.29 4.52
N LEU A 292 -4.65 -11.15 5.55
CA LEU A 292 -5.52 -9.98 5.74
C LEU A 292 -4.72 -8.69 5.98
N PHE A 293 -3.65 -8.73 6.80
CA PHE A 293 -2.75 -7.59 6.99
C PHE A 293 -2.06 -7.18 5.69
N ALA A 294 -1.60 -8.15 4.90
CA ALA A 294 -1.03 -7.90 3.58
C ALA A 294 -2.04 -7.27 2.61
N ALA A 295 -3.29 -7.73 2.67
CA ALA A 295 -4.40 -7.15 1.91
C ALA A 295 -4.96 -5.86 2.52
N GLN A 296 -4.37 -5.36 3.61
CA GLN A 296 -4.81 -4.16 4.34
C GLN A 296 -6.27 -4.22 4.82
N LYS A 297 -6.82 -5.43 5.01
CA LYS A 297 -8.18 -5.70 5.49
C LYS A 297 -8.23 -5.69 7.02
N TYR A 298 -7.87 -4.57 7.63
CA TYR A 298 -7.74 -4.44 9.08
C TYR A 298 -9.07 -4.58 9.84
N ASP A 299 -10.19 -4.18 9.24
CA ASP A 299 -11.54 -4.36 9.79
C ASP A 299 -11.88 -5.84 9.94
N ARG A 300 -11.61 -6.63 8.89
CA ARG A 300 -11.82 -8.09 8.91
C ARG A 300 -10.95 -8.80 9.94
N VAL A 301 -9.74 -8.29 10.24
CA VAL A 301 -8.90 -8.85 11.31
C VAL A 301 -9.53 -8.59 12.68
N VAL A 302 -10.10 -7.40 12.92
CA VAL A 302 -10.80 -7.11 14.18
C VAL A 302 -12.00 -8.03 14.34
N ASP A 303 -12.86 -8.13 13.31
CA ASP A 303 -14.01 -9.04 13.30
C ASP A 303 -13.60 -10.50 13.58
N LEU A 304 -12.49 -10.93 12.97
CA LEU A 304 -11.95 -12.28 13.14
C LEU A 304 -11.46 -12.53 14.57
N CYS A 305 -10.78 -11.55 15.19
CA CYS A 305 -10.29 -11.63 16.56
C CYS A 305 -11.43 -11.68 17.58
N ASP A 306 -12.48 -10.88 17.40
CA ASP A 306 -13.63 -10.83 18.31
C ASP A 306 -14.37 -12.17 18.37
N GLY A 307 -14.37 -12.94 17.28
CA GLY A 307 -14.89 -14.32 17.27
C GLY A 307 -14.00 -15.36 17.96
N HIS A 308 -12.76 -15.01 18.35
CA HIS A 308 -11.72 -15.95 18.79
C HIS A 308 -11.00 -15.52 20.07
N GLU A 309 -11.64 -14.69 20.91
CA GLU A 309 -11.07 -14.18 22.18
C GLU A 309 -10.50 -15.28 23.09
N LYS A 310 -11.08 -16.49 23.02
CA LYS A 310 -10.64 -17.68 23.79
C LYS A 310 -9.22 -18.17 23.44
N LEU A 311 -8.62 -17.73 22.34
CA LEU A 311 -7.25 -18.09 21.94
C LEU A 311 -6.15 -17.31 22.72
N GLY A 312 -6.54 -16.36 23.58
CA GLY A 312 -5.69 -15.71 24.58
C GLY A 312 -4.96 -14.45 24.08
N ASN A 313 -3.97 -14.01 24.86
CA ASN A 313 -3.28 -12.70 24.74
C ASN A 313 -2.72 -12.37 23.35
N GLU A 314 -2.38 -13.38 22.54
CA GLU A 314 -1.87 -13.17 21.18
C GLU A 314 -2.93 -12.59 20.24
N VAL A 315 -4.19 -13.03 20.36
CA VAL A 315 -5.31 -12.52 19.54
C VAL A 315 -5.64 -11.08 19.91
N GLU A 316 -5.59 -10.74 21.20
CA GLU A 316 -5.80 -9.37 21.66
C GLU A 316 -4.70 -8.42 21.14
N LEU A 317 -3.44 -8.86 21.10
CA LEU A 317 -2.36 -8.07 20.51
C LEU A 317 -2.57 -7.83 19.01
N ILE A 318 -3.01 -8.86 18.26
CA ILE A 318 -3.34 -8.75 16.83
C ILE A 318 -4.50 -7.78 16.62
N ARG A 319 -5.57 -7.91 17.43
CA ARG A 319 -6.74 -7.04 17.41
C ARG A 319 -6.34 -5.59 17.63
N LYS A 320 -5.60 -5.31 18.71
CA LYS A 320 -5.11 -3.97 19.04
C LYS A 320 -4.26 -3.37 17.92
N LYS A 321 -3.35 -4.16 17.34
CA LYS A 321 -2.52 -3.73 16.21
C LYS A 321 -3.38 -3.36 15.00
N SER A 322 -4.38 -4.17 14.67
CA SER A 322 -5.29 -3.91 13.56
C SER A 322 -6.16 -2.68 13.78
N ALA A 323 -6.74 -2.54 14.98
CA ALA A 323 -7.51 -1.37 15.37
C ALA A 323 -6.69 -0.08 15.30
N SER A 324 -5.39 -0.14 15.64
CA SER A 324 -4.51 1.02 15.56
C SER A 324 -4.29 1.48 14.11
N TYR A 325 -4.19 0.56 13.14
CA TYR A 325 -4.15 0.96 11.72
C TYR A 325 -5.47 1.59 11.27
N LEU A 326 -6.61 1.03 11.67
CA LEU A 326 -7.92 1.60 11.38
C LEU A 326 -8.03 3.03 11.92
N GLU A 327 -7.51 3.30 13.12
CA GLU A 327 -7.52 4.64 13.69
C GLU A 327 -6.60 5.60 12.92
N VAL A 328 -5.41 5.16 12.48
CA VAL A 328 -4.54 5.99 11.61
C VAL A 328 -5.25 6.34 10.31
N TYR A 329 -5.93 5.38 9.68
CA TYR A 329 -6.72 5.66 8.48
C TYR A 329 -7.85 6.62 8.78
N LYS A 330 -8.62 6.39 9.85
CA LYS A 330 -9.71 7.28 10.26
C LYS A 330 -9.22 8.72 10.43
N GLU A 331 -8.15 8.92 11.19
CA GLU A 331 -7.48 10.22 11.38
C GLU A 331 -7.10 10.88 10.05
N TYR A 332 -6.51 10.10 9.13
CA TYR A 332 -6.19 10.57 7.79
C TYR A 332 -7.42 10.99 6.99
N TYR A 333 -8.48 10.18 6.93
CA TYR A 333 -9.64 10.47 6.08
C TYR A 333 -10.53 11.58 6.65
N GLU A 334 -10.75 11.60 7.97
CA GLU A 334 -11.50 12.67 8.63
C GLU A 334 -10.82 14.03 8.43
N THR A 335 -9.47 14.06 8.47
CA THR A 335 -8.72 15.32 8.40
C THR A 335 -8.38 15.71 6.95
N CYS A 336 -7.80 14.79 6.17
CA CYS A 336 -7.18 15.09 4.87
C CYS A 336 -8.15 15.02 3.68
N GLU A 337 -9.39 14.56 3.85
CA GLU A 337 -10.43 14.66 2.82
C GLU A 337 -11.28 15.93 2.91
N SER A 338 -11.21 16.64 4.04
CA SER A 338 -11.83 17.95 4.17
C SER A 338 -11.13 18.96 3.24
N VAL A 339 -11.92 19.65 2.40
CA VAL A 339 -11.42 20.56 1.36
C VAL A 339 -10.90 21.84 2.00
N VAL A 340 -9.66 21.85 2.45
CA VAL A 340 -8.95 23.10 2.78
C VAL A 340 -8.05 23.46 1.61
N LYS A 341 -8.54 24.36 0.74
CA LYS A 341 -7.69 25.05 -0.24
C LYS A 341 -6.74 25.94 0.54
N ASN A 342 -5.49 25.51 0.71
CA ASN A 342 -4.49 26.39 1.30
C ASN A 342 -4.02 27.43 0.27
N GLU A 343 -4.04 28.69 0.71
CA GLU A 343 -3.33 29.78 0.05
C GLU A 343 -1.83 29.43 -0.07
N SER A 344 -1.15 30.05 -1.03
CA SER A 344 0.31 29.95 -1.18
C SER A 344 1.02 30.12 0.16
N ILE A 345 2.05 29.32 0.45
CA ILE A 345 2.88 29.43 1.66
C ILE A 345 3.48 30.84 1.71
N LYS A 346 2.98 31.69 2.63
CA LYS A 346 3.41 33.09 2.82
C LYS A 346 4.37 33.29 4.00
N SER A 347 4.62 32.25 4.78
CA SER A 347 5.45 32.30 5.99
C SER A 347 6.86 31.75 5.74
N THR A 348 7.85 32.33 6.40
CA THR A 348 9.24 31.86 6.41
C THR A 348 9.54 30.89 7.55
N LYS A 349 8.59 30.69 8.49
CA LYS A 349 8.75 29.77 9.63
C LYS A 349 8.18 28.39 9.33
N SER A 350 8.99 27.35 9.54
CA SER A 350 8.59 25.96 9.35
C SER A 350 9.05 25.05 10.47
N VAL A 351 8.27 24.00 10.72
CA VAL A 351 8.74 22.84 11.47
C VAL A 351 9.11 21.74 10.47
N TYR A 352 10.34 21.24 10.57
CA TYR A 352 10.90 20.22 9.68
C TYR A 352 11.04 18.90 10.44
N PHE A 353 10.13 17.96 10.22
CA PHE A 353 10.14 16.65 10.88
C PHE A 353 11.02 15.66 10.13
N LEU A 354 12.02 15.12 10.84
CA LEU A 354 13.09 14.31 10.30
C LEU A 354 13.07 12.89 10.86
N HIS A 355 13.29 11.89 10.00
CA HIS A 355 13.44 10.50 10.44
C HIS A 355 14.73 10.26 11.26
N SER A 356 15.81 10.96 10.92
CA SER A 356 17.10 10.89 11.60
C SER A 356 17.89 12.18 11.35
N SER A 357 18.91 12.43 12.17
CA SER A 357 19.77 13.61 12.07
C SER A 357 21.22 13.31 12.44
N LEU A 358 22.10 14.25 12.06
CA LEU A 358 23.42 14.39 12.68
C LEU A 358 23.26 14.81 14.16
N PRO A 359 24.25 14.51 15.03
CA PRO A 359 25.46 13.74 14.76
C PRO A 359 25.24 12.22 14.86
N TYR A 360 24.06 11.77 15.30
CA TYR A 360 23.82 10.37 15.67
C TYR A 360 23.74 9.40 14.48
N PHE A 361 23.40 9.92 13.29
CA PHE A 361 23.34 9.15 12.06
C PHE A 361 23.88 9.98 10.89
N SER A 362 24.87 9.45 10.17
CA SER A 362 25.59 10.16 9.08
C SER A 362 25.25 9.67 7.67
N GLY A 363 24.24 8.79 7.52
CA GLY A 363 23.79 8.32 6.21
C GLY A 363 23.20 9.44 5.35
N GLY A 364 23.06 9.18 4.04
CA GLY A 364 22.66 10.19 3.04
C GLY A 364 21.37 10.95 3.39
N TYR A 365 20.41 10.32 4.08
CA TYR A 365 19.19 10.98 4.56
C TYR A 365 19.48 12.10 5.56
N ALA A 366 20.26 11.83 6.60
CA ALA A 366 20.58 12.79 7.64
C ALA A 366 21.49 13.91 7.11
N THR A 367 22.50 13.56 6.30
CA THR A 367 23.43 14.52 5.72
C THR A 367 22.73 15.48 4.76
N ARG A 368 21.81 14.99 3.90
CA ARG A 368 21.01 15.84 3.03
C ARG A 368 20.03 16.71 3.83
N ALA A 369 19.40 16.17 4.88
CA ALA A 369 18.48 16.93 5.73
C ALA A 369 19.19 18.12 6.38
N HIS A 370 20.38 17.86 6.92
CA HIS A 370 21.23 18.88 7.49
C HIS A 370 21.62 19.94 6.45
N GLY A 371 22.16 19.52 5.30
CA GLY A 371 22.57 20.45 4.25
C GLY A 371 21.44 21.35 3.76
N LEU A 372 20.24 20.79 3.58
CA LEU A 372 19.05 21.55 3.17
C LEU A 372 18.61 22.52 4.27
N ALA A 373 18.47 22.05 5.51
CA ALA A 373 18.04 22.89 6.62
C ALA A 373 19.02 24.05 6.87
N SER A 374 20.32 23.77 6.90
CA SER A 374 21.37 24.80 7.04
C SER A 374 21.33 25.80 5.89
N ALA A 375 21.14 25.35 4.64
CA ALA A 375 21.04 26.24 3.48
C ALA A 375 19.79 27.14 3.50
N LEU A 376 18.69 26.68 4.09
CA LEU A 376 17.48 27.47 4.28
C LEU A 376 17.66 28.50 5.42
N VAL A 377 18.21 28.08 6.56
CA VAL A 377 18.52 28.97 7.68
C VAL A 377 19.50 30.07 7.27
N ASN A 378 20.56 29.73 6.53
CA ASN A 378 21.54 30.70 6.02
C ASN A 378 20.94 31.70 5.02
N ARG A 379 19.77 31.40 4.44
CA ARG A 379 18.99 32.34 3.61
C ARG A 379 17.97 33.15 4.40
N GLY A 380 17.96 33.05 5.72
CA GLY A 380 17.08 33.79 6.61
C GLY A 380 15.71 33.16 6.83
N LEU A 381 15.51 31.88 6.47
CA LEU A 381 14.29 31.15 6.83
C LEU A 381 14.37 30.65 8.28
N ASP A 382 13.25 30.67 9.00
CA ASP A 382 13.17 30.13 10.35
C ASP A 382 12.75 28.65 10.29
N VAL A 383 13.74 27.76 10.14
CA VAL A 383 13.53 26.32 10.09
C VAL A 383 13.77 25.71 11.47
N LYS A 384 12.77 25.03 12.01
CA LYS A 384 12.83 24.30 13.28
C LYS A 384 12.91 22.79 13.03
N PRO A 385 14.11 22.18 13.03
CA PRO A 385 14.24 20.76 12.76
C PRO A 385 13.96 19.92 14.01
N TYR A 386 12.99 19.03 13.90
CA TYR A 386 12.61 18.08 14.94
C TYR A 386 12.91 16.66 14.48
N THR A 387 13.61 15.88 15.30
CA THR A 387 13.75 14.45 15.02
C THR A 387 12.51 13.71 15.46
N ARG A 388 12.20 12.60 14.75
CA ARG A 388 11.10 11.71 15.10
C ARG A 388 11.15 11.30 16.58
N PRO A 389 9.98 11.03 17.19
CA PRO A 389 9.93 10.59 18.58
C PRO A 389 10.82 9.38 18.85
N ASN A 390 11.49 9.41 20.00
CA ASN A 390 12.43 8.41 20.52
C ASN A 390 13.78 8.28 19.79
N PHE A 391 14.04 9.05 18.72
CA PHE A 391 15.38 9.15 18.13
C PHE A 391 16.27 10.10 18.98
N PRO A 392 17.58 9.79 19.18
CA PRO A 392 18.33 8.63 18.70
C PRO A 392 18.26 7.41 19.64
N TYR A 393 17.58 7.50 20.78
CA TYR A 393 17.61 6.49 21.84
C TYR A 393 17.12 5.11 21.40
N ASP A 394 16.20 5.06 20.43
CA ASP A 394 15.68 3.82 19.88
C ASP A 394 16.64 3.08 18.93
N VAL A 395 17.68 3.76 18.44
CA VAL A 395 18.70 3.20 17.54
C VAL A 395 20.09 3.13 18.16
N LYS A 396 20.45 4.05 19.07
CA LYS A 396 21.76 4.13 19.73
C LYS A 396 21.58 3.92 21.23
N LYS A 397 21.53 2.65 21.64
CA LYS A 397 21.27 2.25 23.04
C LYS A 397 22.33 2.72 24.04
N ASP A 398 23.53 3.01 23.55
CA ASP A 398 24.65 3.46 24.39
C ASP A 398 24.57 4.94 24.76
N ILE A 399 23.69 5.70 24.09
CA ILE A 399 23.41 7.10 24.42
C ILE A 399 22.46 7.12 25.62
N LYS A 400 22.98 7.52 26.78
CA LYS A 400 22.18 7.83 27.97
C LYS A 400 21.70 9.29 27.89
N GLU A 401 20.47 9.54 28.36
CA GLU A 401 19.74 10.83 28.29
C GLU A 401 20.63 12.07 28.15
N GLU A 402 20.75 12.56 26.90
CA GLU A 402 21.36 13.86 26.58
C GLU A 402 20.32 14.99 26.65
N SER A 403 20.80 16.25 26.59
CA SER A 403 19.99 17.46 26.38
C SER A 403 18.92 17.25 25.30
N ILE A 404 17.71 17.81 25.51
CA ILE A 404 16.58 17.72 24.57
C ILE A 404 16.93 18.31 23.20
N SER A 405 17.91 19.21 23.12
CA SER A 405 18.42 19.79 21.88
C SER A 405 19.89 19.46 21.63
N VAL A 406 20.28 19.34 20.36
CA VAL A 406 21.69 19.20 19.94
C VAL A 406 22.00 20.20 18.82
N ASP A 407 23.10 20.93 18.94
CA ASP A 407 23.61 21.84 17.90
C ASP A 407 24.61 21.10 17.02
N VAL A 408 24.40 21.17 15.71
CA VAL A 408 25.36 20.73 14.71
C VAL A 408 25.51 21.84 13.70
N ASP A 409 26.73 22.38 13.57
CA ASP A 409 27.07 23.44 12.61
C ASP A 409 26.13 24.67 12.68
N GLY A 410 25.66 25.03 13.89
CA GLY A 410 24.75 26.16 14.13
C GLY A 410 23.27 25.83 13.89
N LEU A 411 22.94 24.59 13.51
CA LEU A 411 21.57 24.10 13.37
C LEU A 411 21.17 23.29 14.60
N VAL A 412 20.19 23.80 15.35
CA VAL A 412 19.70 23.15 16.58
C VAL A 412 18.57 22.17 16.26
N TYR A 413 18.83 20.88 16.44
CA TYR A 413 17.82 19.83 16.39
C TYR A 413 17.13 19.64 17.74
N THR A 414 15.81 19.54 17.73
CA THR A 414 15.02 19.24 18.94
C THR A 414 14.52 17.79 18.91
N LYS A 415 14.72 17.07 20.02
CA LYS A 415 14.28 15.68 20.20
C LYS A 415 12.92 15.62 20.87
N THR A 416 12.16 14.57 20.56
CA THR A 416 10.84 14.30 21.14
C THR A 416 10.74 12.85 21.60
N ALA A 417 9.75 12.56 22.43
CA ALA A 417 9.53 11.22 22.97
C ALA A 417 8.06 10.81 22.87
N CYS A 418 7.82 9.52 22.72
CA CYS A 418 6.48 8.95 22.75
C CYS A 418 6.48 7.55 23.38
N LYS A 419 5.28 7.02 23.69
CA LYS A 419 5.13 5.78 24.46
C LYS A 419 5.43 4.53 23.62
N SER A 420 4.99 4.55 22.38
CA SER A 420 5.02 3.40 21.48
C SER A 420 6.39 3.25 20.82
N ALA A 421 6.80 2.01 20.60
CA ALA A 421 8.06 1.69 19.94
C ALA A 421 7.83 1.47 18.43
N ARG A 422 8.46 2.30 17.60
CA ARG A 422 8.33 2.32 16.13
C ARG A 422 8.40 0.95 15.45
N LEU A 423 9.34 0.09 15.87
CA LEU A 423 9.55 -1.24 15.25
C LEU A 423 8.65 -2.35 15.82
N LYS A 424 8.02 -2.13 16.99
CA LYS A 424 7.15 -3.13 17.63
C LYS A 424 5.69 -2.93 17.26
N ASP A 425 5.24 -1.67 17.28
CA ASP A 425 3.87 -1.30 17.00
C ASP A 425 3.85 0.00 16.19
N GLU A 426 4.00 -0.15 14.88
CA GLU A 426 4.11 0.96 13.94
C GLU A 426 2.87 1.87 13.95
N ALA A 427 1.67 1.30 14.01
CA ALA A 427 0.43 2.07 13.94
C ALA A 427 0.21 2.89 15.22
N SER A 428 0.38 2.28 16.40
CA SER A 428 0.36 3.01 17.67
C SER A 428 1.44 4.09 17.73
N TYR A 429 2.63 3.83 17.17
CA TYR A 429 3.69 4.83 17.05
C TYR A 429 3.28 6.01 16.15
N MET A 430 2.62 5.75 15.02
CA MET A 430 2.11 6.82 14.16
C MET A 430 1.05 7.66 14.87
N LEU A 431 0.13 7.05 15.63
CA LEU A 431 -0.86 7.77 16.45
C LEU A 431 -0.19 8.66 17.51
N ASP A 432 0.77 8.09 18.25
CA ASP A 432 1.58 8.84 19.21
C ASP A 432 2.34 10.01 18.54
N CYS A 433 2.82 9.84 17.30
CA CYS A 433 3.48 10.90 16.55
C CYS A 433 2.52 12.04 16.20
N ILE A 434 1.25 11.76 15.86
CA ILE A 434 0.24 12.79 15.61
C ILE A 434 0.13 13.70 16.85
N ASP A 435 -0.09 13.12 18.03
CA ASP A 435 -0.20 13.85 19.29
C ASP A 435 1.04 14.69 19.61
N VAL A 436 2.23 14.13 19.37
CA VAL A 436 3.50 14.84 19.62
C VAL A 436 3.67 16.00 18.64
N PHE A 437 3.34 15.79 17.36
CA PHE A 437 3.51 16.81 16.33
C PHE A 437 2.50 17.95 16.50
N GLU A 438 1.26 17.69 16.92
CA GLU A 438 0.31 18.77 17.25
C GLU A 438 0.82 19.66 18.39
N LYS A 439 1.44 19.08 19.43
CA LYS A 439 2.08 19.86 20.50
C LYS A 439 3.26 20.69 20.02
N VAL A 440 4.07 20.14 19.12
CA VAL A 440 5.18 20.89 18.50
C VAL A 440 4.64 22.04 17.66
N ILE A 441 3.56 21.82 16.91
CA ILE A 441 2.88 22.86 16.12
C ILE A 441 2.35 23.96 17.02
N GLU A 442 1.70 23.60 18.14
CA GLU A 442 1.20 24.55 19.13
C GLU A 442 2.33 25.39 19.74
N GLN A 443 3.47 24.78 20.05
CA GLN A 443 4.63 25.47 20.63
C GLN A 443 5.34 26.38 19.63
N GLU A 444 5.57 25.90 18.40
CA GLU A 444 6.35 26.61 17.41
C GLU A 444 5.52 27.60 16.58
N GLN A 445 4.20 27.44 16.49
CA GLN A 445 3.34 28.26 15.64
C GLN A 445 3.92 28.45 14.21
N PRO A 446 4.29 27.35 13.50
CA PRO A 446 4.87 27.46 12.17
C PRO A 446 3.83 27.90 11.15
N GLY A 447 4.28 28.48 10.03
CA GLY A 447 3.39 28.77 8.92
C GLY A 447 3.23 27.64 7.92
N TYR A 448 4.08 26.61 7.98
CA TYR A 448 3.93 25.35 7.26
C TYR A 448 4.72 24.21 7.91
N ILE A 449 4.34 22.98 7.60
CA ILE A 449 5.02 21.77 8.05
C ILE A 449 5.78 21.17 6.88
N HIS A 450 7.04 20.81 7.13
CA HIS A 450 7.89 20.11 6.19
C HIS A 450 8.11 18.69 6.71
N GLY A 451 7.52 17.70 6.05
CA GLY A 451 7.74 16.29 6.34
C GLY A 451 8.76 15.69 5.38
N ARG A 452 9.66 14.85 5.88
CA ARG A 452 10.59 14.08 5.04
C ARG A 452 10.30 12.59 5.18
N SER A 453 10.52 11.83 4.10
CA SER A 453 10.40 10.36 4.12
C SER A 453 11.08 9.73 5.34
N THR A 454 10.48 8.70 5.94
CA THR A 454 9.39 7.87 5.41
C THR A 454 7.99 8.22 5.92
N TYR A 455 6.95 7.59 5.36
CA TYR A 455 5.54 7.72 5.76
C TYR A 455 5.31 7.56 7.26
N GLN A 456 6.13 6.75 7.95
CA GLN A 456 6.03 6.56 9.40
C GLN A 456 6.10 7.89 10.17
N ILE A 457 6.76 8.89 9.59
CA ILE A 457 6.91 10.24 10.16
C ILE A 457 6.09 11.24 9.37
N ALA A 458 6.14 11.18 8.04
CA ALA A 458 5.50 12.15 7.19
C ALA A 458 3.96 12.05 7.19
N LEU A 459 3.38 10.85 7.32
CA LEU A 459 1.93 10.67 7.38
C LEU A 459 1.36 11.26 8.69
N PRO A 460 1.89 10.96 9.89
CA PRO A 460 1.50 11.67 11.11
C PRO A 460 1.69 13.20 11.04
N ALA A 461 2.80 13.65 10.46
CA ALA A 461 3.07 15.09 10.30
C ALA A 461 2.07 15.77 9.35
N LEU A 462 1.66 15.09 8.28
CA LEU A 462 0.59 15.54 7.39
C LEU A 462 -0.73 15.66 8.15
N ILE A 463 -1.12 14.62 8.91
CA ILE A 463 -2.37 14.63 9.67
C ILE A 463 -2.36 15.79 10.68
N ALA A 464 -1.29 15.92 11.48
CA ALA A 464 -1.14 17.02 12.45
C ALA A 464 -1.16 18.40 11.78
N ALA A 465 -0.52 18.55 10.62
CA ALA A 465 -0.57 19.79 9.83
C ALA A 465 -2.00 20.12 9.41
N LYS A 466 -2.74 19.14 8.88
CA LYS A 466 -4.11 19.35 8.39
C LYS A 466 -5.11 19.62 9.53
N LYS A 467 -4.96 18.97 10.69
CA LYS A 467 -5.73 19.29 11.91
C LYS A 467 -5.55 20.75 12.35
N ASN A 468 -4.37 21.31 12.12
CA ASN A 468 -4.01 22.68 12.46
C ASN A 468 -4.16 23.66 11.27
N ASN A 469 -4.80 23.26 10.17
CA ASN A 469 -4.98 24.07 8.95
C ASN A 469 -3.68 24.63 8.36
N LEU A 470 -2.58 23.88 8.46
CA LEU A 470 -1.28 24.28 7.94
C LEU A 470 -0.99 23.62 6.58
N PRO A 471 -0.29 24.33 5.67
CA PRO A 471 0.29 23.71 4.48
C PRO A 471 1.31 22.64 4.86
N PHE A 472 1.31 21.54 4.11
CA PHE A 472 2.23 20.43 4.25
C PHE A 472 3.07 20.25 2.99
N VAL A 473 4.39 20.34 3.17
CA VAL A 473 5.40 20.05 2.16
C VAL A 473 5.94 18.65 2.42
N TYR A 474 5.87 17.77 1.43
CA TYR A 474 6.43 16.43 1.52
C TYR A 474 7.69 16.26 0.69
N GLU A 475 8.81 15.93 1.33
CA GLU A 475 10.07 15.61 0.67
C GLU A 475 10.25 14.08 0.54
N VAL A 476 10.00 13.58 -0.66
CA VAL A 476 10.23 12.18 -1.04
C VAL A 476 11.69 11.99 -1.45
N SER A 477 12.50 11.66 -0.45
CA SER A 477 13.96 11.52 -0.57
C SER A 477 14.42 10.12 -1.02
N GLY A 478 13.50 9.16 -1.12
CA GLY A 478 13.75 7.83 -1.67
C GLY A 478 12.52 6.95 -1.53
N LEU A 479 12.46 5.90 -2.33
CA LEU A 479 11.36 4.95 -2.41
C LEU A 479 11.81 3.65 -1.74
N TRP A 480 11.58 3.55 -0.43
CA TRP A 480 12.13 2.47 0.39
C TRP A 480 11.65 1.11 -0.10
N GLU A 481 10.38 0.99 -0.47
CA GLU A 481 9.79 -0.21 -1.05
C GLU A 481 10.57 -0.74 -2.26
N ILE A 482 11.06 0.14 -3.15
CA ILE A 482 11.86 -0.25 -4.31
C ILE A 482 13.24 -0.73 -3.88
N VAL A 483 13.87 -0.05 -2.91
CA VAL A 483 15.16 -0.48 -2.35
C VAL A 483 15.05 -1.81 -1.60
N HIS A 484 13.90 -2.10 -0.98
CA HIS A 484 13.66 -3.40 -0.35
C HIS A 484 13.45 -4.49 -1.40
N GLU A 485 12.82 -4.18 -2.53
CA GLU A 485 12.62 -5.09 -3.66
C GLU A 485 13.92 -5.40 -4.43
N SER A 486 14.88 -4.48 -4.45
CA SER A 486 16.12 -4.61 -5.24
C SER A 486 17.21 -5.47 -4.60
N ARG A 487 17.07 -5.88 -3.34
CA ARG A 487 18.09 -6.71 -2.65
C ARG A 487 18.02 -8.15 -3.13
N GLU A 488 19.15 -8.83 -3.30
CA GLU A 488 19.15 -10.24 -3.74
C GLU A 488 18.40 -11.17 -2.77
N THR A 489 18.33 -10.78 -1.50
CA THR A 489 17.57 -11.46 -0.43
C THR A 489 16.10 -11.03 -0.33
N ALA A 490 15.61 -10.20 -1.26
CA ALA A 490 14.25 -9.68 -1.30
C ALA A 490 13.09 -10.66 -1.61
N PRO A 491 13.24 -11.96 -1.92
CA PRO A 491 12.08 -12.83 -2.19
C PRO A 491 11.10 -13.04 -1.02
N GLN A 492 11.21 -12.31 0.10
CA GLN A 492 10.48 -12.66 1.31
C GLN A 492 9.30 -11.74 1.67
N ARG A 493 9.13 -10.52 1.10
CA ARG A 493 8.12 -9.57 1.64
C ARG A 493 7.51 -8.54 0.67
N LYS A 494 7.21 -8.89 -0.60
CA LYS A 494 6.52 -7.97 -1.54
C LYS A 494 5.24 -7.33 -0.98
N TYR A 495 4.48 -8.07 -0.16
CA TYR A 495 3.30 -7.49 0.50
C TYR A 495 3.64 -6.35 1.50
N GLU A 496 4.81 -6.38 2.15
CA GLU A 496 5.24 -5.28 3.02
C GLU A 496 5.61 -4.05 2.20
N THR A 497 6.20 -4.25 1.02
CA THR A 497 6.56 -3.17 0.09
C THR A 497 5.32 -2.53 -0.53
N GLU A 498 4.25 -3.29 -0.79
CA GLU A 498 2.95 -2.72 -1.20
C GLU A 498 2.29 -1.85 -0.11
N LYS A 499 2.34 -2.25 1.16
CA LYS A 499 1.86 -1.39 2.26
C LYS A 499 2.67 -0.08 2.34
N ILE A 500 3.99 -0.17 2.26
CA ILE A 500 4.88 1.01 2.24
C ILE A 500 4.51 1.92 1.06
N ARG A 501 4.41 1.34 -0.15
CA ARG A 501 4.02 2.05 -1.37
C ARG A 501 2.68 2.75 -1.18
N HIS A 502 1.69 2.07 -0.62
CA HIS A 502 0.37 2.63 -0.37
C HIS A 502 0.41 3.84 0.57
N LEU A 503 1.00 3.70 1.76
CA LEU A 503 1.06 4.78 2.76
C LEU A 503 1.93 5.96 2.31
N GLU A 504 3.04 5.71 1.59
CA GLU A 504 3.83 6.76 0.94
C GLU A 504 3.01 7.53 -0.10
N THR A 505 2.26 6.78 -0.94
CA THR A 505 1.41 7.36 -1.97
C THR A 505 0.30 8.22 -1.37
N MET A 506 -0.38 7.73 -0.34
CA MET A 506 -1.42 8.52 0.36
C MET A 506 -0.85 9.84 0.87
N THR A 507 0.31 9.79 1.52
CA THR A 507 0.99 10.99 2.05
C THR A 507 1.30 11.97 0.93
N ALA A 508 1.87 11.49 -0.18
CA ALA A 508 2.21 12.33 -1.33
C ALA A 508 0.98 12.89 -2.06
N ILE A 509 -0.13 12.14 -2.17
CA ILE A 509 -1.38 12.59 -2.79
C ILE A 509 -2.00 13.76 -2.01
N LYS A 510 -1.84 13.80 -0.68
CA LYS A 510 -2.44 14.85 0.16
C LYS A 510 -1.52 16.00 0.52
N ALA A 511 -0.22 15.88 0.29
CA ALA A 511 0.71 17.00 0.42
C ALA A 511 0.35 18.16 -0.52
N ASP A 512 0.53 19.40 -0.06
CA ASP A 512 0.30 20.60 -0.86
C ASP A 512 1.42 20.82 -1.88
N ILE A 513 2.66 20.48 -1.49
CA ILE A 513 3.85 20.50 -2.35
C ILE A 513 4.60 19.19 -2.11
N VAL A 514 5.12 18.58 -3.19
CA VAL A 514 5.96 17.38 -3.14
C VAL A 514 7.32 17.69 -3.76
N PHE A 515 8.40 17.52 -3.00
CA PHE A 515 9.75 17.55 -3.53
C PHE A 515 10.28 16.13 -3.75
N THR A 516 10.96 15.91 -4.87
CA THR A 516 11.64 14.63 -5.16
C THR A 516 12.96 14.83 -5.90
N LEU A 517 13.83 13.84 -5.96
CA LEU A 517 15.23 14.05 -6.36
C LEU A 517 15.44 14.09 -7.88
N THR A 518 14.71 13.27 -8.64
CA THR A 518 14.98 13.03 -10.06
C THR A 518 13.70 12.96 -10.88
N GLY A 519 13.83 13.09 -12.20
CA GLY A 519 12.71 12.86 -13.12
C GLY A 519 12.12 11.45 -13.02
N ALA A 520 12.95 10.44 -12.76
CA ALA A 520 12.48 9.06 -12.57
C ALA A 520 11.58 8.92 -11.34
N MET A 521 12.00 9.49 -10.20
CA MET A 521 11.16 9.50 -8.99
C MET A 521 9.88 10.33 -9.19
N LYS A 522 9.96 11.45 -9.92
CA LYS A 522 8.78 12.23 -10.29
C LYS A 522 7.78 11.39 -11.10
N ASN A 523 8.24 10.67 -12.12
CA ASN A 523 7.39 9.81 -12.94
C ASN A 523 6.75 8.70 -12.13
N GLU A 524 7.49 8.13 -11.17
CA GLU A 524 6.97 7.11 -10.26
C GLU A 524 5.91 7.66 -9.28
N LEU A 525 6.03 8.91 -8.82
CA LEU A 525 4.97 9.55 -8.04
C LEU A 525 3.73 9.85 -8.90
N ILE A 526 3.91 10.24 -10.16
CA ILE A 526 2.81 10.48 -11.10
C ILE A 526 2.06 9.17 -11.39
N SER A 527 2.77 8.06 -11.64
CA SER A 527 2.16 6.75 -11.91
C SER A 527 1.30 6.27 -10.74
N ARG A 528 1.64 6.69 -9.51
CA ARG A 528 0.89 6.42 -8.27
C ARG A 528 -0.30 7.37 -8.04
N GLY A 529 -0.54 8.33 -8.95
CA GLY A 529 -1.68 9.25 -8.88
C GLY A 529 -1.40 10.57 -8.18
N VAL A 530 -0.13 10.92 -7.89
CA VAL A 530 0.22 12.24 -7.38
C VAL A 530 0.12 13.27 -8.50
N ASN A 531 -0.64 14.35 -8.29
CA ASN A 531 -0.80 15.43 -9.28
C ASN A 531 0.57 16.03 -9.65
N GLU A 532 0.90 16.03 -10.95
CA GLU A 532 2.19 16.51 -11.46
C GLU A 532 2.49 17.96 -11.05
N ASN A 533 1.48 18.83 -11.02
CA ASN A 533 1.67 20.28 -10.84
C ASN A 533 2.22 20.66 -9.45
N LYS A 534 2.14 19.74 -8.49
CA LYS A 534 2.71 19.95 -7.15
C LYS A 534 4.01 19.20 -6.93
N ILE A 535 4.51 18.45 -7.92
CA ILE A 535 5.77 17.71 -7.82
C ILE A 535 6.91 18.56 -8.40
N HIS A 536 7.88 18.89 -7.56
CA HIS A 536 9.04 19.69 -7.91
C HIS A 536 10.32 18.86 -7.74
N ILE A 537 11.22 18.96 -8.71
CA ILE A 537 12.52 18.29 -8.65
C ILE A 537 13.46 19.14 -7.79
N LEU A 538 13.95 18.56 -6.70
CA LEU A 538 14.93 19.10 -5.79
C LEU A 538 16.14 18.16 -5.75
N PRO A 539 17.07 18.29 -6.71
CA PRO A 539 18.19 17.37 -6.84
C PRO A 539 19.11 17.45 -5.62
N ASN A 540 19.91 16.40 -5.41
CA ASN A 540 20.95 16.45 -4.39
C ASN A 540 21.98 17.53 -4.74
N CYS A 541 22.46 18.21 -3.70
CA CYS A 541 23.48 19.23 -3.78
C CYS A 541 24.55 18.99 -2.71
N THR A 542 25.71 19.62 -2.89
CA THR A 542 26.80 19.60 -1.93
C THR A 542 27.09 21.01 -1.42
N ASN A 543 27.78 21.11 -0.28
CA ASN A 543 28.27 22.40 0.21
C ASN A 543 29.58 22.75 -0.53
N PRO A 544 29.59 23.77 -1.41
CA PRO A 544 30.77 24.13 -2.19
C PRO A 544 31.91 24.71 -1.35
N GLU A 545 31.63 25.18 -0.13
CA GLU A 545 32.65 25.68 0.80
C GLU A 545 33.39 24.52 1.51
N LYS A 546 32.70 23.38 1.69
CA LYS A 546 33.28 22.18 2.30
C LYS A 546 33.93 21.26 1.27
N PHE A 547 33.37 21.17 0.06
CA PHE A 547 33.84 20.29 -1.00
C PHE A 547 34.41 21.12 -2.16
N VAL A 548 35.66 21.54 -1.98
CA VAL A 548 36.43 22.29 -3.00
C VAL A 548 37.34 21.36 -3.80
N PRO A 549 37.51 21.57 -5.12
CA PRO A 549 38.51 20.85 -5.90
C PRO A 549 39.90 21.00 -5.27
N CYS A 550 40.54 19.88 -4.96
CA CYS A 550 41.85 19.85 -4.34
C CYS A 550 42.72 18.72 -4.91
N GLY A 551 44.04 18.83 -4.76
CA GLY A 551 44.98 17.78 -5.11
C GLY A 551 44.98 16.62 -4.12
N LYS A 552 45.63 15.51 -4.47
CA LYS A 552 45.81 14.37 -3.56
C LYS A 552 46.54 14.81 -2.28
N SER A 553 46.03 14.40 -1.12
CA SER A 553 46.65 14.71 0.18
C SER A 553 48.02 14.01 0.31
N PRO A 554 49.14 14.74 0.48
CA PRO A 554 50.45 14.12 0.66
C PRO A 554 50.53 13.21 1.89
N THR A 555 49.78 13.55 2.94
CA THR A 555 49.68 12.75 4.16
C THR A 555 48.99 11.41 3.88
N LEU A 556 47.83 11.43 3.22
CA LEU A 556 47.11 10.18 2.89
C LEU A 556 47.91 9.34 1.89
N LEU A 557 48.55 9.95 0.88
CA LEU A 557 49.40 9.20 -0.05
C LEU A 557 50.50 8.42 0.68
N LYS A 558 51.13 9.04 1.69
CA LYS A 558 52.13 8.39 2.52
C LYS A 558 51.55 7.30 3.42
N GLU A 559 50.40 7.55 4.05
CA GLU A 559 49.73 6.58 4.93
C GLU A 559 49.24 5.34 4.17
N LEU A 560 48.81 5.54 2.92
CA LEU A 560 48.27 4.49 2.05
C LEU A 560 49.32 3.83 1.16
N ASP A 561 50.58 4.27 1.22
CA ASP A 561 51.68 3.81 0.36
C ASP A 561 51.37 3.93 -1.15
N ILE A 562 50.79 5.07 -1.54
CA ILE A 562 50.42 5.39 -2.94
C ILE A 562 51.35 6.49 -3.45
N THR A 563 52.03 6.25 -4.57
CA THR A 563 52.85 7.31 -5.18
C THR A 563 51.95 8.38 -5.83
N PRO A 564 52.37 9.66 -5.84
CA PRO A 564 51.51 10.75 -6.31
C PRO A 564 51.03 10.61 -7.77
N ASP A 565 51.84 9.98 -8.62
CA ASP A 565 51.63 9.77 -10.05
C ASP A 565 50.72 8.57 -10.38
N ILE A 566 50.53 7.63 -9.45
CA ILE A 566 49.65 6.48 -9.65
C ILE A 566 48.17 6.92 -9.63
N PRO A 567 47.37 6.61 -10.67
CA PRO A 567 45.92 6.81 -10.65
C PRO A 567 45.25 6.03 -9.51
N VAL A 568 44.29 6.67 -8.83
CA VAL A 568 43.48 6.03 -7.78
C VAL A 568 42.02 6.00 -8.22
N ILE A 569 41.46 4.80 -8.30
CA ILE A 569 40.04 4.55 -8.53
C ILE A 569 39.40 4.44 -7.15
N GLY A 570 38.44 5.31 -6.83
CA GLY A 570 37.91 5.46 -5.48
C GLY A 570 36.41 5.22 -5.39
N TYR A 571 35.96 4.51 -4.36
CA TYR A 571 34.58 4.49 -3.88
C TYR A 571 34.52 4.97 -2.43
N ILE A 572 33.62 5.90 -2.14
CA ILE A 572 33.36 6.40 -0.78
C ILE A 572 31.85 6.35 -0.55
N GLY A 573 31.38 5.45 0.32
CA GLY A 573 29.95 5.24 0.52
C GLY A 573 29.62 4.06 1.40
N SER A 574 28.33 3.71 1.50
CA SER A 574 27.89 2.52 2.21
C SER A 574 28.24 1.24 1.46
N PHE A 575 28.60 0.17 2.16
CA PHE A 575 28.89 -1.13 1.55
C PHE A 575 27.62 -1.99 1.58
N GLN A 576 26.76 -1.78 0.59
CA GLN A 576 25.53 -2.55 0.38
C GLN A 576 25.64 -3.37 -0.91
N ASP A 577 24.84 -4.43 -1.02
CA ASP A 577 24.78 -5.32 -2.19
C ASP A 577 24.40 -4.56 -3.47
N TYR A 578 23.49 -3.60 -3.38
CA TYR A 578 23.03 -2.81 -4.54
C TYR A 578 23.97 -1.66 -4.97
N GLU A 579 25.13 -1.48 -4.33
CA GLU A 579 26.07 -0.40 -4.66
C GLU A 579 27.08 -0.79 -5.74
N GLY A 580 27.10 -2.07 -6.18
CA GLY A 580 27.93 -2.57 -7.29
C GLY A 580 29.43 -2.65 -6.97
N LEU A 581 29.78 -2.94 -5.71
CA LEU A 581 31.18 -3.02 -5.27
C LEU A 581 31.92 -4.24 -5.83
N ASP A 582 31.23 -5.37 -5.99
CA ASP A 582 31.69 -6.52 -6.78
C ASP A 582 32.09 -6.12 -8.20
N ASP A 583 31.20 -5.48 -8.94
CA ASP A 583 31.45 -5.08 -10.33
C ASP A 583 32.70 -4.20 -10.43
N LEU A 584 32.88 -3.26 -9.48
CA LEU A 584 34.06 -2.40 -9.41
C LEU A 584 35.34 -3.21 -9.14
N ILE A 585 35.30 -4.15 -8.20
CA ILE A 585 36.44 -5.02 -7.86
C ILE A 585 36.79 -5.91 -9.06
N ASP A 586 35.82 -6.57 -9.66
CA ASP A 586 35.98 -7.46 -10.81
C ASP A 586 36.54 -6.70 -12.02
N ALA A 587 36.06 -5.48 -12.27
CA ALA A 587 36.61 -4.61 -13.31
C ALA A 587 38.10 -4.28 -13.07
N CYS A 588 38.47 -3.95 -11.83
CA CYS A 588 39.86 -3.70 -11.46
C CYS A 588 40.73 -4.94 -11.62
N GLU A 589 40.26 -6.12 -11.18
CA GLU A 589 40.98 -7.38 -11.37
C GLU A 589 41.18 -7.71 -12.86
N LEU A 590 40.16 -7.48 -13.68
CA LEU A 590 40.22 -7.72 -15.13
C LEU A 590 41.25 -6.82 -15.80
N ILE A 591 41.32 -5.54 -15.43
CA ILE A 591 42.34 -4.60 -15.93
C ILE A 591 43.73 -5.11 -15.52
N HIS A 592 43.93 -5.46 -14.25
CA HIS A 592 45.22 -5.95 -13.75
C HIS A 592 45.67 -7.23 -14.48
N LYS A 593 44.75 -8.18 -14.71
CA LYS A 593 45.03 -9.45 -15.41
C LYS A 593 45.32 -9.26 -16.91
N LYS A 594 44.60 -8.37 -17.60
CA LYS A 594 44.71 -8.19 -19.06
C LYS A 594 45.75 -7.17 -19.47
N GLN A 595 46.04 -6.19 -18.61
CA GLN A 595 46.93 -5.07 -18.89
C GLN A 595 47.87 -4.83 -17.69
N PRO A 596 48.78 -5.77 -17.38
CA PRO A 596 49.64 -5.70 -16.20
C PRO A 596 50.63 -4.51 -16.20
N ASN A 597 50.79 -3.84 -17.34
CA ASN A 597 51.62 -2.65 -17.48
C ASN A 597 50.91 -1.36 -17.04
N ILE A 598 49.61 -1.40 -16.73
CA ILE A 598 48.85 -0.27 -16.21
C ILE A 598 48.90 -0.33 -14.68
N ASP A 599 49.58 0.64 -14.08
CA ASP A 599 49.64 0.78 -12.62
C ASP A 599 48.51 1.70 -12.12
N PHE A 600 47.76 1.23 -11.13
CA PHE A 600 46.67 1.97 -10.48
C PHE A 600 46.41 1.40 -9.07
N ARG A 601 45.65 2.11 -8.25
CA ARG A 601 45.15 1.61 -6.96
C ARG A 601 43.63 1.68 -6.90
N LEU A 602 43.00 0.65 -6.35
CA LEU A 602 41.60 0.71 -5.93
C LEU A 602 41.54 1.10 -4.45
N LEU A 603 40.78 2.15 -4.13
CA LEU A 603 40.52 2.63 -2.76
C LEU A 603 39.02 2.54 -2.48
N LEU A 604 38.64 1.68 -1.53
CA LEU A 604 37.26 1.56 -1.05
C LEU A 604 37.20 2.11 0.37
N VAL A 605 36.31 3.07 0.63
CA VAL A 605 36.10 3.70 1.94
C VAL A 605 34.63 3.60 2.34
N GLY A 606 34.35 2.91 3.43
CA GLY A 606 32.99 2.72 3.91
C GLY A 606 32.84 1.54 4.84
N ASP A 607 31.60 1.32 5.27
CA ASP A 607 31.17 0.19 6.09
C ASP A 607 29.79 -0.27 5.63
N GLY A 608 29.43 -1.51 5.96
CA GLY A 608 28.14 -2.10 5.68
C GLY A 608 28.19 -3.63 5.56
N PRO A 609 27.02 -4.27 5.45
CA PRO A 609 26.91 -5.73 5.38
C PRO A 609 27.75 -6.37 4.27
N TYR A 610 28.00 -5.65 3.19
CA TYR A 610 28.78 -6.13 2.05
C TYR A 610 30.30 -6.18 2.32
N PHE A 611 30.80 -5.52 3.37
CA PHE A 611 32.23 -5.55 3.71
C PHE A 611 32.76 -6.99 3.84
N ASN A 612 31.95 -7.86 4.44
CA ASN A 612 32.28 -9.28 4.64
C ASN A 612 32.20 -10.14 3.37
N GLN A 613 31.81 -9.57 2.22
CA GLN A 613 31.77 -10.24 0.92
C GLN A 613 32.95 -9.82 0.02
N ILE A 614 33.62 -8.70 0.31
CA ILE A 614 34.81 -8.25 -0.42
C ILE A 614 35.91 -9.33 -0.35
N PRO A 615 36.56 -9.76 -1.44
CA PRO A 615 37.59 -10.79 -1.37
C PRO A 615 38.72 -10.48 -0.38
N GLU A 616 39.25 -11.48 0.32
CA GLU A 616 40.38 -11.28 1.25
C GLU A 616 41.63 -10.71 0.56
N SER A 617 41.83 -11.03 -0.73
CA SER A 617 42.87 -10.46 -1.58
C SER A 617 42.72 -8.96 -1.83
N VAL A 618 41.58 -8.36 -1.50
CA VAL A 618 41.27 -6.93 -1.63
C VAL A 618 41.16 -6.27 -0.25
N ARG A 619 40.93 -7.05 0.82
CA ARG A 619 40.88 -6.56 2.20
C ARG A 619 42.27 -6.18 2.70
N PRO A 620 42.39 -5.23 3.64
CA PRO A 620 43.68 -4.85 4.17
C PRO A 620 44.26 -6.04 4.96
N ALA A 621 45.47 -6.48 4.60
CA ALA A 621 46.23 -7.42 5.41
C ALA A 621 46.75 -6.69 6.66
N PRO A 622 46.74 -7.29 7.87
CA PRO A 622 47.35 -6.67 9.04
C PRO A 622 48.85 -6.42 8.79
N GLY A 623 49.23 -5.16 8.59
CA GLY A 623 50.62 -4.74 8.41
C GLY A 623 51.23 -4.88 7.01
N SER A 624 50.43 -4.99 5.94
CA SER A 624 50.94 -4.99 4.55
C SER A 624 50.08 -4.13 3.63
N THR A 625 50.68 -3.08 3.05
CA THR A 625 50.07 -2.11 2.12
C THR A 625 50.47 -2.35 0.65
N SER A 626 51.20 -3.43 0.34
CA SER A 626 51.80 -3.62 -0.98
C SER A 626 50.88 -4.30 -2.01
N ASN A 627 49.56 -4.36 -1.78
CA ASN A 627 48.62 -5.00 -2.70
C ASN A 627 47.96 -3.94 -3.62
N PRO A 628 48.01 -4.08 -4.96
CA PRO A 628 47.36 -3.15 -5.89
C PRO A 628 45.85 -2.97 -5.66
N LEU A 629 45.21 -3.89 -4.94
CA LEU A 629 43.82 -3.84 -4.50
C LEU A 629 43.77 -3.64 -2.98
N THR A 630 43.74 -2.39 -2.50
CA THR A 630 43.71 -2.08 -1.06
C THR A 630 42.35 -1.49 -0.66
N CYS A 631 41.50 -2.30 -0.03
CA CYS A 631 40.30 -1.84 0.67
C CYS A 631 40.69 -1.29 2.05
N MET A 632 40.05 -0.20 2.48
CA MET A 632 40.16 0.28 3.86
C MET A 632 38.77 0.34 4.51
N ALA A 633 38.55 -0.50 5.50
CA ALA A 633 37.48 -0.27 6.47
C ALA A 633 37.93 0.84 7.43
N ILE A 634 37.08 1.84 7.63
CA ILE A 634 37.23 2.84 8.70
C ILE A 634 36.16 2.58 9.75
#